data_AF-A0A7Y3ASM2-F1
#
_entry.id   AF-A0A7Y3ASM2-F1
#
_cell.length_a   1.000
_cell.length_b   1.000
_cell.length_c   1.000
_cell.angle_alpha   90.00
_cell.angle_beta   90.00
_cell.angle_gamma   90.00
#
_symmetry.space_group_name_H-M   'P 1'
#
loop_
_entity.id
_entity.type
_entity.pdbx_description
1 polymer ?
#
loop_
_entity_poly.entity_id
_entity_poly.type
_entity_poly.pdbx_seq_one_letter_code
_entity_poly.pdbx_strand_id
1 'polypeptide(L)'
;MINLYATQIQSISLHHIGNKSKAEPIFLSKEPFNADGETNGLLKEFFLKPFREKEEYYYRLTNEVDVEFNEVYKLVSEIFEKPEKSHDLSLNLTKHLYNQSNHPHIKSGEIYITYLTDILLDNEKTDAIGIFKSEIKQDFMQFAENGANLDLLVQKGININKLDKGCLIFNVNKSDGYKVLS
;
A
#
# COMPACT_ATOMS: atom_id res chain seq x y z
N MET A 1 -18.45 0.96 10.96
CA MET A 1 -18.10 -0.48 11.10
C MET A 1 -17.58 -1.00 9.78
N ILE A 2 -16.28 -1.28 9.74
CA ILE A 2 -15.59 -1.83 8.58
C ILE A 2 -15.45 -3.36 8.67
N ASN A 3 -15.60 -4.05 7.54
CA ASN A 3 -15.30 -5.47 7.41
C ASN A 3 -14.49 -5.71 6.12
N LEU A 4 -13.31 -6.29 6.31
CA LEU A 4 -12.26 -6.48 5.30
C LEU A 4 -12.07 -7.96 4.91
N TYR A 5 -12.90 -8.87 5.41
CA TYR A 5 -12.70 -10.31 5.19
C TYR A 5 -13.00 -10.72 3.74
N ALA A 6 -14.02 -10.12 3.12
CA ALA A 6 -14.42 -10.42 1.74
C ALA A 6 -13.53 -9.72 0.69
N THR A 7 -12.68 -8.78 1.11
CA THR A 7 -11.92 -7.89 0.21
C THR A 7 -11.09 -8.65 -0.82
N GLN A 8 -11.11 -8.23 -2.08
CA GLN A 8 -10.26 -8.78 -3.12
C GLN A 8 -9.21 -7.76 -3.57
N ILE A 9 -7.99 -8.23 -3.84
CA ILE A 9 -6.96 -7.41 -4.46
C ILE A 9 -7.07 -7.59 -5.98
N GLN A 10 -7.49 -6.54 -6.68
CA GLN A 10 -7.64 -6.56 -8.14
C GLN A 10 -6.34 -6.21 -8.87
N SER A 11 -5.53 -5.34 -8.28
CA SER A 11 -4.24 -4.95 -8.83
C SER A 11 -3.25 -4.61 -7.71
N ILE A 12 -1.97 -4.86 -7.98
CA ILE A 12 -0.86 -4.50 -7.08
C ILE A 12 0.22 -3.85 -7.92
N SER A 13 0.67 -2.69 -7.48
CA SER A 13 1.86 -2.02 -8.02
C SER A 13 2.92 -1.91 -6.95
N LEU A 14 4.10 -2.44 -7.24
CA LEU A 14 5.23 -2.48 -6.33
C LEU A 14 6.29 -1.49 -6.78
N HIS A 15 6.73 -0.62 -5.88
CA HIS A 15 7.83 0.30 -6.13
C HIS A 15 8.74 0.36 -4.91
N HIS A 16 9.83 1.11 -5.02
CA HIS A 16 10.67 1.45 -3.89
C HIS A 16 10.78 2.98 -3.79
N ILE A 17 10.59 3.48 -2.59
CA ILE A 17 10.58 4.91 -2.30
C ILE A 17 11.69 5.23 -1.29
N GLY A 18 12.68 5.98 -1.74
CA GLY A 18 13.72 6.55 -0.88
C GLY A 18 13.32 7.86 -0.22
N ASN A 19 14.28 8.45 0.48
CA ASN A 19 14.21 9.79 1.04
C ASN A 19 15.04 10.81 0.22
N LYS A 20 14.37 11.85 -0.29
CA LYS A 20 14.99 12.89 -1.12
C LYS A 20 16.05 13.70 -0.39
N SER A 21 15.86 13.99 0.90
CA SER A 21 16.85 14.73 1.71
C SER A 21 18.14 13.96 1.97
N LYS A 22 18.09 12.62 1.87
CA LYS A 22 19.23 11.72 2.04
C LYS A 22 19.84 11.29 0.70
N ALA A 23 19.37 11.86 -0.41
CA ALA A 23 19.73 11.42 -1.77
C ALA A 23 19.48 9.92 -2.02
N GLU A 24 18.52 9.32 -1.29
CA GLU A 24 18.09 7.95 -1.55
C GLU A 24 17.16 7.96 -2.78
N PRO A 25 17.34 7.03 -3.73
CA PRO A 25 16.61 7.06 -4.99
C PRO A 25 15.18 6.53 -4.85
N ILE A 26 14.37 6.85 -5.87
CA ILE A 26 13.10 6.19 -6.16
C ILE A 26 13.34 5.13 -7.24
N PHE A 27 12.69 3.96 -7.11
CA PHE A 27 12.65 2.96 -8.17
C PHE A 27 11.20 2.62 -8.49
N LEU A 28 10.86 2.73 -9.77
CA LEU A 28 9.51 2.50 -10.28
C LEU A 28 9.53 1.24 -11.17
N SER A 29 8.85 0.18 -10.73
CA SER A 29 8.56 -0.97 -11.58
C SER A 29 7.82 -0.54 -12.85
N LYS A 30 8.09 -1.25 -13.94
CA LYS A 30 7.50 -0.98 -15.26
C LYS A 30 6.13 -1.61 -15.47
N GLU A 31 5.84 -2.68 -14.71
CA GLU A 31 4.66 -3.50 -14.88
C GLU A 31 4.01 -3.78 -13.51
N PRO A 32 2.70 -4.05 -13.47
CA PRO A 32 2.02 -4.48 -12.26
C PRO A 32 2.54 -5.84 -11.77
N PHE A 33 2.40 -6.08 -10.46
CA PHE A 33 2.78 -7.36 -9.86
C PHE A 33 1.64 -8.36 -9.97
N ASN A 34 1.92 -9.48 -10.64
CA ASN A 34 0.98 -10.60 -10.77
C ASN A 34 1.23 -11.61 -9.65
N ALA A 35 0.41 -11.57 -8.60
CA ALA A 35 0.47 -12.52 -7.50
C ALA A 35 -0.28 -13.82 -7.85
N ASP A 36 0.29 -14.96 -7.48
CA ASP A 36 -0.47 -16.21 -7.44
C ASP A 36 -1.44 -16.24 -6.24
N GLY A 37 -2.26 -17.29 -6.15
CA GLY A 37 -3.28 -17.39 -5.09
C GLY A 37 -2.71 -17.40 -3.67
N GLU A 38 -1.57 -18.07 -3.48
CA GLU A 38 -0.89 -18.14 -2.17
C GLU A 38 -0.34 -16.77 -1.76
N THR A 39 0.40 -16.13 -2.67
CA THR A 39 0.96 -14.79 -2.45
C THR A 39 -0.14 -13.77 -2.21
N ASN A 40 -1.25 -13.84 -2.95
CA ASN A 40 -2.38 -12.93 -2.78
C ASN A 40 -3.01 -13.08 -1.38
N GLY A 41 -3.17 -14.31 -0.89
CA GLY A 41 -3.64 -14.59 0.47
C GLY A 41 -2.73 -13.97 1.54
N LEU A 42 -1.41 -14.14 1.39
CA LEU A 42 -0.41 -13.57 2.30
C LEU A 42 -0.43 -12.04 2.29
N LEU A 43 -0.45 -11.42 1.10
CA LEU A 43 -0.47 -9.97 0.95
C LEU A 43 -1.76 -9.36 1.52
N LYS A 44 -2.91 -9.99 1.29
CA LYS A 44 -4.18 -9.54 1.86
C LYS A 44 -4.13 -9.51 3.39
N GLU A 45 -3.58 -10.54 4.02
CA GLU A 45 -3.44 -10.56 5.49
C GLU A 45 -2.44 -9.50 5.96
N PHE A 46 -1.27 -9.41 5.31
CA PHE A 46 -0.24 -8.40 5.62
C PHE A 46 -0.78 -6.96 5.55
N PHE A 47 -1.58 -6.64 4.52
CA PHE A 47 -2.13 -5.31 4.31
C PHE A 47 -3.30 -4.99 5.24
N LEU A 48 -4.24 -5.91 5.42
CA LEU A 48 -5.55 -5.59 6.00
C LEU A 48 -5.66 -5.90 7.50
N LYS A 49 -4.83 -6.80 8.04
CA LYS A 49 -4.85 -7.14 9.47
C LYS A 49 -4.74 -5.91 10.39
N PRO A 50 -3.83 -4.95 10.17
CA PRO A 50 -3.70 -3.76 11.03
C PRO A 50 -4.96 -2.88 11.08
N PHE A 51 -5.85 -2.99 10.10
CA PHE A 51 -7.08 -2.19 10.01
C PHE A 51 -8.30 -2.89 10.63
N ARG A 52 -8.18 -4.16 11.04
CA ARG A 52 -9.25 -4.89 11.75
C ARG A 52 -9.24 -4.64 13.26
N GLU A 53 -8.08 -4.26 13.80
CA GLU A 53 -7.81 -4.18 15.25
C GLU A 53 -7.83 -2.74 15.80
N LYS A 54 -7.97 -1.73 14.94
CA LYS A 54 -7.92 -0.30 15.31
C LYS A 54 -9.31 0.26 15.61
N GLU A 55 -9.38 1.20 16.56
CA GLU A 55 -10.51 2.13 16.63
C GLU A 55 -10.61 2.93 15.32
N GLU A 56 -11.83 3.04 14.78
CA GLU A 56 -12.11 3.63 13.47
C GLU A 56 -12.00 5.17 13.50
N TYR A 57 -10.78 5.72 13.54
CA TYR A 57 -10.54 7.15 13.32
C TYR A 57 -10.37 7.42 11.83
N TYR A 58 -11.39 8.02 11.22
CA TYR A 58 -11.37 8.38 9.81
C TYR A 58 -10.83 9.80 9.58
N TYR A 59 -10.01 9.92 8.54
CA TYR A 59 -9.50 11.16 7.99
C TYR A 59 -10.16 11.43 6.63
N ARG A 60 -9.79 12.57 6.05
CA ARG A 60 -10.13 12.95 4.68
C ARG A 60 -8.94 13.62 4.01
N LEU A 61 -8.84 13.49 2.69
CA LEU A 61 -7.88 14.28 1.93
C LEU A 61 -8.34 15.74 1.94
N THR A 62 -7.41 16.66 2.17
CA THR A 62 -7.72 18.09 2.25
C THR A 62 -6.65 18.90 1.54
N ASN A 63 -7.00 20.13 1.22
CA ASN A 63 -6.12 21.17 0.74
C ASN A 63 -6.65 22.51 1.27
N GLU A 64 -5.78 23.50 1.45
CA GLU A 64 -6.15 24.80 2.03
C GLU A 64 -7.18 25.57 1.19
N VAL A 65 -7.19 25.35 -0.14
CA VAL A 65 -8.10 26.05 -1.06
C VAL A 65 -9.32 25.18 -1.35
N ASP A 66 -9.10 24.01 -1.93
CA ASP A 66 -10.13 23.05 -2.32
C ASP A 66 -9.51 21.67 -2.52
N VAL A 67 -10.22 20.60 -2.14
CA VAL A 67 -9.72 19.23 -2.24
C VAL A 67 -9.34 18.82 -3.67
N GLU A 68 -9.94 19.45 -4.69
CA GLU A 68 -9.56 19.28 -6.09
C GLU A 68 -8.10 19.68 -6.36
N PHE A 69 -7.46 20.48 -5.50
CA PHE A 69 -6.03 20.82 -5.57
C PHE A 69 -5.12 19.83 -4.81
N ASN A 70 -5.68 18.82 -4.14
CA ASN A 70 -4.89 17.75 -3.54
C ASN A 70 -4.46 16.73 -4.62
N GLU A 71 -3.16 16.54 -4.80
CA GLU A 71 -2.61 15.65 -5.84
C GLU A 71 -2.98 14.19 -5.62
N VAL A 72 -2.96 13.73 -4.36
CA VAL A 72 -3.38 12.36 -4.03
C VAL A 72 -4.86 12.18 -4.36
N TYR A 73 -5.71 13.15 -4.00
CA TYR A 73 -7.14 13.13 -4.32
C TYR A 73 -7.40 12.98 -5.83
N LYS A 74 -6.70 13.75 -6.66
CA LYS A 74 -6.81 13.64 -8.12
C LYS A 74 -6.43 12.26 -8.63
N LEU A 75 -5.29 11.73 -8.17
CA LEU A 75 -4.78 10.43 -8.60
C LEU A 75 -5.71 9.29 -8.18
N VAL A 76 -6.19 9.30 -6.93
CA VAL A 76 -7.12 8.26 -6.45
C VAL A 76 -8.48 8.36 -7.12
N SER A 77 -8.95 9.57 -7.42
CA SER A 77 -10.19 9.78 -8.20
C SER A 77 -10.09 9.15 -9.58
N GLU A 78 -8.97 9.37 -10.29
CA GLU A 78 -8.78 8.76 -11.61
C GLU A 78 -8.65 7.23 -11.52
N ILE A 79 -8.02 6.68 -10.47
CA ILE A 79 -7.98 5.23 -10.25
C ILE A 79 -9.39 4.66 -10.04
N PHE A 80 -10.24 5.31 -9.24
CA PHE A 80 -11.62 4.85 -9.05
C PHE A 80 -12.47 4.93 -10.32
N GLU A 81 -12.24 5.93 -11.17
CA GLU A 81 -12.95 6.07 -12.44
C GLU A 81 -12.43 5.10 -13.52
N LYS A 82 -11.13 4.78 -13.47
CA LYS A 82 -10.42 3.95 -14.47
C LYS A 82 -9.47 2.96 -13.78
N PRO A 83 -9.98 1.91 -13.12
CA PRO A 83 -9.16 0.96 -12.38
C PRO A 83 -8.09 0.27 -13.24
N GLU A 84 -8.29 0.15 -14.55
CA GLU A 84 -7.30 -0.37 -15.50
C GLU A 84 -6.01 0.46 -15.57
N LYS A 85 -6.07 1.74 -15.19
CA LYS A 85 -4.91 2.63 -15.11
C LYS A 85 -4.19 2.60 -13.76
N SER A 86 -4.58 1.71 -12.85
CA SER A 86 -4.03 1.66 -11.48
C SER A 86 -2.51 1.67 -11.46
N HIS A 87 -1.86 0.92 -12.36
CA HIS A 87 -0.40 0.87 -12.41
C HIS A 87 0.21 2.20 -12.84
N ASP A 88 -0.23 2.79 -13.95
CA ASP A 88 0.32 4.07 -14.43
C ASP A 88 0.14 5.19 -13.40
N LEU A 89 -1.01 5.24 -12.74
CA LEU A 89 -1.30 6.23 -11.70
C LEU A 89 -0.51 5.98 -10.41
N SER A 90 -0.18 4.71 -10.11
CA SER A 90 0.69 4.36 -8.99
C SER A 90 2.12 4.90 -9.14
N LEU A 91 2.62 5.02 -10.38
CA LEU A 91 3.91 5.66 -10.68
C LEU A 91 3.89 7.13 -10.25
N ASN A 92 2.81 7.84 -10.57
CA ASN A 92 2.66 9.26 -10.24
C ASN A 92 2.43 9.45 -8.74
N LEU A 93 1.63 8.60 -8.11
CA LEU A 93 1.42 8.59 -6.67
C LEU A 93 2.74 8.37 -5.92
N THR A 94 3.55 7.40 -6.35
CA THR A 94 4.87 7.13 -5.75
C THR A 94 5.83 8.31 -5.94
N LYS A 95 5.87 8.93 -7.13
CA LYS A 95 6.67 10.15 -7.36
C LYS A 95 6.23 11.30 -6.45
N HIS A 96 4.92 11.49 -6.26
CA HIS A 96 4.40 12.51 -5.37
C HIS A 96 4.87 12.25 -3.93
N LEU A 97 4.69 11.03 -3.42
CA LEU A 97 5.13 10.63 -2.08
C LEU A 97 6.64 10.79 -1.90
N TYR A 98 7.45 10.49 -2.93
CA TYR A 98 8.89 10.69 -2.90
C TYR A 98 9.25 12.17 -2.77
N ASN A 99 8.55 13.05 -3.51
CA ASN A 99 8.75 14.49 -3.43
C ASN A 99 8.35 15.08 -2.07
N GLN A 100 7.45 14.42 -1.33
CA GLN A 100 7.10 14.78 0.06
C GLN A 100 8.03 14.13 1.10
N SER A 101 8.86 13.16 0.71
CA SER A 101 9.75 12.42 1.59
C SER A 101 11.06 13.17 1.87
N ASN A 102 10.95 14.35 2.48
CA ASN A 102 12.08 15.26 2.77
C ASN A 102 12.52 15.27 4.24
N HIS A 103 11.75 14.66 5.15
CA HIS A 103 12.11 14.67 6.57
C HIS A 103 13.14 13.56 6.88
N PRO A 104 14.23 13.81 7.65
CA PRO A 104 15.27 12.81 7.93
C PRO A 104 14.78 11.52 8.60
N HIS A 105 13.63 11.55 9.28
CA HIS A 105 13.04 10.36 9.92
C HIS A 105 12.17 9.51 8.99
N ILE A 106 11.92 9.95 7.75
CA ILE A 106 11.28 9.10 6.74
C ILE A 106 12.34 8.11 6.25
N LYS A 107 12.07 6.82 6.42
CA LYS A 107 12.97 5.74 5.98
C LYS A 107 12.68 5.37 4.54
N SER A 108 13.68 4.89 3.81
CA SER A 108 13.45 4.19 2.55
C SER A 108 12.63 2.91 2.75
N GLY A 109 11.98 2.40 1.71
CA GLY A 109 11.22 1.16 1.79
C GLY A 109 10.50 0.75 0.52
N GLU A 110 9.95 -0.46 0.55
CA GLU A 110 9.02 -0.94 -0.47
C GLU A 110 7.65 -0.29 -0.27
N ILE A 111 7.02 0.13 -1.37
CA ILE A 111 5.67 0.70 -1.37
C ILE A 111 4.76 -0.15 -2.27
N TYR A 112 3.55 -0.37 -1.79
CA TYR A 112 2.53 -1.20 -2.40
C TYR A 112 1.29 -0.32 -2.61
N ILE A 113 0.85 -0.20 -3.86
CA ILE A 113 -0.37 0.53 -4.22
C ILE A 113 -1.35 -0.49 -4.80
N THR A 114 -2.51 -0.64 -4.18
CA THR A 114 -3.47 -1.70 -4.51
C THR A 114 -4.85 -1.14 -4.80
N TYR A 115 -5.52 -1.69 -5.82
CA TYR A 115 -6.97 -1.53 -5.97
C TYR A 115 -7.69 -2.69 -5.28
N LEU A 116 -8.58 -2.36 -4.36
CA LEU A 116 -9.28 -3.30 -3.49
C LEU A 116 -10.79 -3.22 -3.74
N THR A 117 -11.46 -4.36 -3.85
CA THR A 117 -12.93 -4.45 -4.02
C THR A 117 -13.55 -5.26 -2.90
N ASP A 118 -14.89 -5.25 -2.82
CA ASP A 118 -15.67 -6.03 -1.84
C ASP A 118 -15.34 -5.70 -0.38
N ILE A 119 -14.96 -4.45 -0.11
CA ILE A 119 -14.88 -3.94 1.26
C ILE A 119 -16.30 -3.62 1.71
N LEU A 120 -16.67 -4.06 2.91
CA LEU A 120 -17.95 -3.70 3.52
C LEU A 120 -17.71 -2.58 4.53
N LEU A 121 -18.25 -1.40 4.25
CA LEU A 121 -18.15 -0.21 5.08
C LEU A 121 -19.56 0.24 5.45
N ASP A 122 -19.87 0.26 6.75
CA ASP A 122 -21.20 0.66 7.25
C ASP A 122 -22.35 -0.13 6.58
N ASN A 123 -22.11 -1.43 6.34
CA ASN A 123 -22.97 -2.38 5.63
C ASN A 123 -23.18 -2.12 4.12
N GLU A 124 -22.41 -1.19 3.53
CA GLU A 124 -22.40 -0.96 2.09
C GLU A 124 -21.11 -1.50 1.47
N LYS A 125 -21.23 -2.15 0.31
CA LYS A 125 -20.05 -2.58 -0.45
C LYS A 125 -19.42 -1.38 -1.14
N THR A 126 -18.12 -1.24 -1.01
CA THR A 126 -17.33 -0.21 -1.67
C THR A 126 -15.96 -0.75 -2.10
N ASP A 127 -15.29 0.04 -2.93
CA ASP A 127 -13.92 -0.18 -3.35
C ASP A 127 -12.99 0.73 -2.55
N ALA A 128 -11.71 0.38 -2.49
CA ALA A 128 -10.71 1.22 -1.86
C ALA A 128 -9.37 1.15 -2.58
N ILE A 129 -8.56 2.18 -2.36
CA ILE A 129 -7.15 2.16 -2.71
C ILE A 129 -6.34 1.98 -1.43
N GLY A 130 -5.51 0.95 -1.43
CA GLY A 130 -4.54 0.70 -0.37
C GLY A 130 -3.19 1.27 -0.74
N ILE A 131 -2.57 2.02 0.17
CA ILE A 131 -1.20 2.50 0.05
C ILE A 131 -0.44 2.00 1.26
N PHE A 132 0.47 1.05 1.07
CA PHE A 132 1.20 0.39 2.14
C PHE A 132 2.70 0.58 1.95
N LYS A 133 3.43 0.65 3.06
CA LYS A 133 4.89 0.78 3.04
C LYS A 133 5.51 -0.09 4.11
N SER A 134 6.56 -0.82 3.73
CA SER A 134 7.45 -1.52 4.63
C SER A 134 8.81 -0.82 4.65
N GLU A 135 9.40 -0.64 5.82
CA GLU A 135 10.63 0.12 6.06
C GLU A 135 11.70 -0.72 6.75
N ILE A 136 11.30 -1.82 7.41
CA ILE A 136 12.17 -2.60 8.28
C ILE A 136 12.35 -4.01 7.70
N LYS A 137 13.59 -4.33 7.33
CA LYS A 137 14.03 -5.69 7.03
C LYS A 137 14.60 -6.35 8.27
N GLN A 138 14.30 -7.63 8.45
CA GLN A 138 14.80 -8.46 9.55
C GLN A 138 15.62 -9.61 8.96
N ASP A 139 16.65 -10.02 9.70
CA ASP A 139 17.40 -11.23 9.37
C ASP A 139 16.50 -12.45 9.66
N PHE A 140 16.45 -13.40 8.73
CA PHE A 140 15.80 -14.68 8.90
C PHE A 140 16.69 -15.80 8.35
N MET A 141 16.55 -16.98 8.94
CA MET A 141 17.31 -18.17 8.57
C MET A 141 16.43 -19.06 7.69
N GLN A 142 16.93 -19.37 6.49
CA GLN A 142 16.35 -20.37 5.60
C GLN A 142 17.27 -21.58 5.55
N PHE A 143 16.69 -22.78 5.62
CA PHE A 143 17.43 -24.02 5.48
C PHE A 143 17.12 -24.64 4.12
N ALA A 144 18.14 -25.11 3.42
CA ALA A 144 18.01 -25.81 2.16
C ALA A 144 18.71 -27.16 2.25
N GLU A 145 18.02 -28.22 1.84
CA GLU A 145 18.62 -29.55 1.69
C GLU A 145 19.48 -29.58 0.44
N ASN A 146 20.73 -30.01 0.59
CA ASN A 146 21.70 -30.13 -0.48
C ASN A 146 22.34 -31.52 -0.43
N GLY A 147 21.64 -32.48 -1.03
CA GLY A 147 22.01 -33.90 -0.96
C GLY A 147 21.92 -34.42 0.48
N ALA A 148 23.06 -34.68 1.11
CA ALA A 148 23.15 -35.19 2.48
C ALA A 148 23.38 -34.10 3.55
N ASN A 149 23.50 -32.83 3.14
CA ASN A 149 23.77 -31.71 4.03
C ASN A 149 22.57 -30.77 4.12
N LEU A 150 22.45 -30.08 5.26
CA LEU A 150 21.50 -28.99 5.46
C LEU A 150 22.28 -27.67 5.48
N ASP A 151 22.06 -26.84 4.46
CA ASP A 151 22.71 -25.54 4.33
C ASP A 151 21.88 -24.47 5.05
N LEU A 152 22.54 -23.65 5.87
CA LEU A 152 21.94 -22.49 6.54
C LEU A 152 22.22 -21.22 5.73
N LEU A 153 21.15 -20.54 5.32
CA LEU A 153 21.19 -19.28 4.59
C LEU A 153 20.60 -18.17 5.46
N VAL A 154 21.37 -17.11 5.71
CA VAL A 154 20.86 -15.90 6.36
C VAL A 154 20.41 -14.93 5.28
N GLN A 155 19.13 -14.55 5.31
CA GLN A 155 18.52 -13.62 4.38
C GLN A 155 17.92 -12.43 5.13
N LYS A 156 17.77 -11.30 4.42
CA LYS A 156 17.08 -10.11 4.93
C LYS A 156 15.75 -9.96 4.22
N GLY A 157 14.66 -9.94 4.97
CA GLY A 157 13.30 -9.91 4.42
C GLY A 157 12.36 -9.00 5.20
N ILE A 158 11.18 -8.78 4.62
CA ILE A 158 10.08 -8.07 5.28
C ILE A 158 9.33 -9.05 6.17
N ASN A 159 9.03 -8.61 7.39
CA ASN A 159 8.18 -9.39 8.29
C ASN A 159 6.72 -9.27 7.86
N ILE A 160 6.18 -10.32 7.25
CA ILE A 160 4.80 -10.39 6.73
C ILE A 160 3.71 -10.21 7.81
N ASN A 161 4.07 -10.26 9.09
CA ASN A 161 3.12 -10.06 10.19
C ASN A 161 3.08 -8.61 10.68
N LYS A 162 3.95 -7.74 10.16
CA LYS A 162 4.11 -6.38 10.65
C LYS A 162 4.24 -5.39 9.51
N LEU A 163 3.12 -4.76 9.15
CA LEU A 163 3.13 -3.59 8.29
C LEU A 163 3.65 -2.37 9.06
N ASP A 164 4.56 -1.60 8.47
CA ASP A 164 5.11 -0.39 9.11
C ASP A 164 4.18 0.81 8.98
N LYS A 165 3.67 1.08 7.76
CA LYS A 165 2.75 2.19 7.49
C LYS A 165 1.73 1.76 6.45
N GLY A 166 0.50 2.25 6.58
CA GLY A 166 -0.52 2.03 5.57
C GLY A 166 -1.67 3.01 5.69
N CYS A 167 -2.39 3.20 4.59
CA CYS A 167 -3.73 3.76 4.62
C CYS A 167 -4.63 3.08 3.58
N LEU A 168 -5.94 3.14 3.86
CA LEU A 168 -7.03 2.76 2.99
C LEU A 168 -7.83 4.02 2.67
N ILE A 169 -8.03 4.29 1.39
CA ILE A 169 -8.86 5.39 0.89
C ILE A 169 -10.10 4.75 0.29
N PHE A 170 -11.27 4.93 0.89
CA PHE A 170 -12.52 4.31 0.45
C PHE A 170 -13.22 5.17 -0.61
N ASN A 171 -13.84 4.54 -1.61
CA ASN A 171 -14.60 5.23 -2.65
C ASN A 171 -15.99 5.67 -2.15
N VAL A 172 -16.01 6.48 -1.10
CA VAL A 172 -17.20 7.10 -0.51
C VAL A 172 -16.87 8.54 -0.17
N ASN A 173 -17.88 9.42 -0.11
CA ASN A 173 -17.70 10.84 0.24
C ASN A 173 -16.66 11.55 -0.66
N LYS A 174 -16.69 11.33 -1.98
CA LYS A 174 -15.77 11.96 -2.94
C LYS A 174 -15.70 13.48 -2.76
N SER A 175 -16.84 14.16 -2.67
CA SER A 175 -16.91 15.63 -2.49
C SER A 175 -16.24 16.13 -1.20
N ASP A 176 -16.11 15.28 -0.19
CA ASP A 176 -15.51 15.64 1.11
C ASP A 176 -14.03 15.23 1.19
N GLY A 177 -13.45 14.72 0.10
CA GLY A 177 -12.05 14.27 0.04
C GLY A 177 -11.82 12.81 0.36
N TYR A 178 -12.82 11.96 0.17
CA TYR A 178 -12.83 10.54 0.49
C TYR A 178 -12.66 10.22 1.99
N LYS A 179 -13.27 9.10 2.41
CA LYS A 179 -13.04 8.56 3.75
C LYS A 179 -11.72 7.80 3.77
N VAL A 180 -10.83 8.13 4.71
CA VAL A 180 -9.48 7.54 4.81
C VAL A 180 -9.26 6.92 6.18
N LEU A 181 -8.72 5.70 6.22
CA LEU A 181 -8.30 5.02 7.45
C LEU A 181 -6.79 4.78 7.39
N SER A 182 -6.04 5.07 8.46
CA SER A 182 -4.56 4.96 8.51
C SER A 182 -4.04 4.29 9.77
#